data_AF-A0A974WG75-F1
#
_entry.id   AF-A0A974WG75-F1
#
_cell.length_a   1.000
_cell.length_b   1.000
_cell.length_c   1.000
_cell.angle_alpha   90.00
_cell.angle_beta   90.00
_cell.angle_gamma   90.00
#
_symmetry.space_group_name_H-M   'P 1'
#
loop_
_entity.id
_entity.type
_entity.pdbx_description
1 polymer ?
#
loop_
_entity_poly.entity_id
_entity_poly.type
_entity_poly.pdbx_seq_one_letter_code
_entity_poly.pdbx_strand_id
1 'polypeptide(L)'
;MPIDEKELLSIIEKGDDEKAFEASDSLGAIGGDETLNHLVSLLKNNNPDVQFLASRTLGLMKNNGAALEPLIEAVNKKDNSAIAGDLLMSLDGFDVSDHYVEIFKLYLFGSFKVSKLAKELLDYKEFNITPRVLKKAKKHWNHYQNNIKQDDAYLLKKEEVEEILDDLQDFLDSTD
;
A
#
# COMPACT_ATOMS: atom_id res chain seq x y z
N MET A 1 -23.12 15.70 21.36
CA MET A 1 -23.75 15.81 20.03
C MET A 1 -23.00 14.85 19.14
N PRO A 2 -23.65 13.90 18.45
CA PRO A 2 -22.92 13.08 17.47
C PRO A 2 -22.33 14.05 16.44
N ILE A 3 -21.01 13.95 16.20
CA ILE A 3 -20.35 14.77 15.20
C ILE A 3 -20.91 14.36 13.84
N ASP A 4 -21.34 15.33 13.03
CA ASP A 4 -21.94 15.11 11.71
C ASP A 4 -20.87 14.57 10.74
N GLU A 5 -21.20 13.57 9.93
CA GLU A 5 -20.29 13.00 8.92
C GLU A 5 -19.68 14.10 8.02
N LYS A 6 -20.48 15.11 7.66
CA LYS A 6 -20.00 16.26 6.88
C LYS A 6 -18.98 17.11 7.63
N GLU A 7 -19.17 17.28 8.94
CA GLU A 7 -18.21 17.99 9.79
C GLU A 7 -16.90 17.20 9.87
N LEU A 8 -16.98 15.87 10.04
CA LEU A 8 -15.82 14.99 10.04
C LEU A 8 -15.05 15.05 8.71
N LEU A 9 -15.74 15.00 7.56
CA LEU A 9 -15.11 15.13 6.25
C LEU A 9 -14.43 16.49 6.08
N SER A 10 -15.06 17.57 6.55
CA SER A 10 -14.46 18.91 6.51
C SER A 10 -13.18 19.00 7.36
N ILE A 11 -13.10 18.26 8.47
CA ILE A 11 -11.88 18.16 9.28
C ILE A 11 -10.77 17.47 8.48
N ILE A 12 -11.06 16.35 7.80
CA ILE A 12 -10.09 15.64 6.96
C ILE A 12 -9.58 16.53 5.81
N GLU A 13 -10.44 17.33 5.20
CA GLU A 13 -10.09 18.22 4.08
C GLU A 13 -9.15 19.36 4.45
N LYS A 14 -9.12 19.79 5.72
CA LYS A 14 -8.19 20.83 6.18
C LYS A 14 -6.76 20.31 6.30
N GLY A 15 -6.61 19.05 6.74
CA GLY A 15 -5.32 18.37 6.82
C GLY A 15 -4.49 18.66 8.08
N ASP A 16 -4.75 19.76 8.79
CA ASP A 16 -3.93 20.24 9.91
C ASP A 16 -4.71 20.43 11.23
N ASP A 17 -5.92 19.87 11.30
CA ASP A 17 -6.80 20.01 12.47
C ASP A 17 -6.37 19.05 13.60
N GLU A 18 -6.32 19.54 14.85
CA GLU A 18 -5.98 18.72 16.03
C GLU A 18 -6.90 17.51 16.19
N LYS A 19 -8.12 17.57 15.64
CA LYS A 19 -9.11 16.49 15.69
C LYS A 19 -9.06 15.56 14.48
N ALA A 20 -8.12 15.73 13.56
CA ALA A 20 -8.08 14.97 12.31
C ALA A 20 -8.02 13.44 12.52
N PHE A 21 -7.27 12.98 13.52
CA PHE A 21 -7.21 11.55 13.84
C PHE A 21 -8.52 11.02 14.45
N GLU A 22 -9.15 11.79 15.35
CA GLU A 22 -10.47 11.44 15.91
C GLU A 22 -11.55 11.40 14.82
N ALA A 23 -11.47 12.34 13.86
CA ALA A 23 -12.37 12.38 12.73
C ALA A 23 -12.15 11.19 11.79
N SER A 24 -10.89 10.83 11.53
CA SER A 24 -10.52 9.66 10.74
C SER A 24 -11.01 8.37 11.40
N ASP A 25 -10.86 8.21 12.71
CA ASP A 25 -11.36 7.04 13.46
C ASP A 25 -12.90 6.95 13.39
N SER A 26 -13.57 8.09 13.54
CA SER A 26 -15.03 8.18 13.47
C SER A 26 -15.54 7.82 12.07
N LEU A 27 -14.95 8.40 11.01
CA LEU A 27 -15.31 8.11 9.62
C LEU A 27 -15.00 6.66 9.23
N GLY A 28 -13.87 6.12 9.69
CA GLY A 28 -13.52 4.71 9.48
C GLY A 28 -14.56 3.76 10.08
N ALA A 29 -15.10 4.11 11.25
CA ALA A 29 -16.15 3.33 11.92
C ALA A 29 -17.55 3.52 11.30
N ILE A 30 -17.89 4.74 10.86
CA ILE A 30 -19.14 5.02 10.14
C ILE A 30 -19.15 4.26 8.81
N GLY A 31 -18.09 4.43 8.02
CA GLY A 31 -17.98 3.93 6.66
C GLY A 31 -19.12 4.43 5.75
N GLY A 32 -19.37 3.69 4.67
CA GLY A 32 -20.39 4.03 3.68
C GLY A 32 -19.80 4.47 2.34
N ASP A 33 -20.56 4.25 1.27
CA ASP A 33 -20.08 4.45 -0.10
C ASP A 33 -19.86 5.94 -0.42
N GLU A 34 -20.67 6.84 0.15
CA GLU A 34 -20.48 8.29 -0.02
C GLU A 34 -19.16 8.74 0.61
N THR A 35 -18.92 8.36 1.85
CA THR A 35 -17.66 8.61 2.57
C THR A 35 -16.47 8.02 1.82
N LEU A 36 -16.57 6.77 1.37
CA LEU A 36 -15.52 6.09 0.62
C LEU A 36 -15.16 6.88 -0.64
N ASN A 37 -16.16 7.22 -1.46
CA ASN A 37 -15.94 7.93 -2.71
C ASN A 37 -15.34 9.31 -2.48
N HIS A 38 -15.78 10.00 -1.42
CA HIS A 38 -15.22 11.28 -1.04
C HIS A 38 -13.74 11.16 -0.67
N LEU A 39 -13.39 10.23 0.22
CA LEU A 39 -12.01 9.99 0.65
C LEU A 39 -11.11 9.52 -0.51
N VAL A 40 -11.62 8.70 -1.42
CA VAL A 40 -10.90 8.32 -2.66
C VAL A 40 -10.56 9.55 -3.50
N SER A 41 -11.45 10.53 -3.59
CA SER A 41 -11.15 11.78 -4.30
C SER A 41 -10.02 12.58 -3.62
N LEU A 42 -9.94 12.52 -2.28
CA LEU A 42 -8.92 13.21 -1.49
C LEU A 42 -7.52 12.59 -1.61
N LEU A 43 -7.39 11.33 -2.08
CA LEU A 43 -6.08 10.75 -2.45
C LEU A 43 -5.38 11.53 -3.58
N LYS A 44 -6.12 12.36 -4.34
CA LYS A 44 -5.60 13.21 -5.41
C LYS A 44 -5.38 14.66 -4.98
N ASN A 45 -5.59 14.98 -3.71
CA ASN A 45 -5.42 16.33 -3.17
C ASN A 45 -3.95 16.79 -3.26
N ASN A 46 -3.72 18.11 -3.38
CA ASN A 46 -2.37 18.66 -3.41
C ASN A 46 -1.73 18.78 -2.02
N ASN A 47 -2.52 18.69 -0.94
CA ASN A 47 -2.02 18.70 0.42
C ASN A 47 -1.64 17.26 0.86
N PRO A 48 -0.36 16.99 1.17
CA PRO A 48 0.10 15.69 1.64
C PRO A 48 -0.61 15.19 2.91
N ASP A 49 -0.94 16.08 3.85
CA ASP A 49 -1.61 15.72 5.10
C ASP A 49 -3.04 15.23 4.84
N VAL A 50 -3.75 15.89 3.91
CA VAL A 50 -5.09 15.46 3.47
C VAL A 50 -5.03 14.10 2.79
N GLN A 51 -4.03 13.86 1.92
CA GLN A 51 -3.86 12.55 1.28
C GLN A 51 -3.58 11.45 2.31
N PHE A 52 -2.71 11.74 3.29
CA PHE A 52 -2.38 10.81 4.36
C PHE A 52 -3.64 10.46 5.18
N LEU A 53 -4.37 11.46 5.66
CA LEU A 53 -5.59 11.26 6.44
C LEU A 53 -6.67 10.51 5.66
N ALA A 54 -6.82 10.82 4.37
CA ALA A 54 -7.73 10.08 3.49
C ALA A 54 -7.32 8.60 3.39
N SER A 55 -6.04 8.31 3.12
CA SER A 55 -5.54 6.94 3.03
C SER A 55 -5.72 6.16 4.34
N ARG A 56 -5.40 6.79 5.48
CA ARG A 56 -5.56 6.19 6.81
C ARG A 56 -7.01 5.84 7.07
N THR A 57 -7.91 6.79 6.81
CA THR A 57 -9.35 6.60 7.03
C THR A 57 -9.88 5.46 6.16
N LEU A 58 -9.48 5.39 4.89
CA LEU A 58 -9.84 4.30 4.00
C LEU A 58 -9.34 2.94 4.52
N GLY A 59 -8.12 2.87 5.07
CA GLY A 59 -7.60 1.65 5.70
C GLY A 59 -8.38 1.20 6.95
N LEU A 60 -9.09 2.09 7.63
CA LEU A 60 -9.91 1.75 8.79
C LEU A 60 -11.31 1.22 8.41
N MET A 61 -11.76 1.40 7.17
CA MET A 61 -13.11 1.03 6.72
C MET A 61 -13.21 -0.46 6.34
N LYS A 62 -14.29 -1.15 6.74
CA LYS A 62 -14.48 -2.60 6.49
C LYS A 62 -14.83 -2.99 5.04
N ASN A 63 -15.28 -2.06 4.20
CA ASN A 63 -15.66 -2.30 2.80
C ASN A 63 -14.87 -1.37 1.86
N ASN A 64 -13.56 -1.28 2.07
CA ASN A 64 -12.68 -0.32 1.41
C ASN A 64 -12.09 -0.78 0.06
N GLY A 65 -12.42 -1.98 -0.42
CA GLY A 65 -11.77 -2.58 -1.59
C GLY A 65 -11.76 -1.70 -2.85
N ALA A 66 -12.81 -0.90 -3.08
CA ALA A 66 -12.87 0.05 -4.20
C ALA A 66 -11.79 1.16 -4.15
N ALA A 67 -11.21 1.40 -2.98
CA ALA A 67 -10.16 2.39 -2.76
C ALA A 67 -8.73 1.83 -2.90
N LEU A 68 -8.56 0.51 -3.02
CA LEU A 68 -7.24 -0.13 -3.09
C LEU A 68 -6.45 0.32 -4.33
N GLU A 69 -7.04 0.21 -5.52
CA GLU A 69 -6.40 0.64 -6.77
C GLU A 69 -6.06 2.15 -6.76
N PRO A 70 -6.98 3.07 -6.38
CA PRO A 70 -6.64 4.47 -6.19
C PRO A 70 -5.49 4.73 -5.20
N LEU A 71 -5.41 3.97 -4.11
CA LEU A 71 -4.35 4.12 -3.11
C LEU A 71 -3.01 3.62 -3.65
N ILE A 72 -2.97 2.48 -4.34
CA ILE A 72 -1.76 1.99 -5.02
C ILE A 72 -1.29 2.99 -6.10
N GLU A 73 -2.22 3.59 -6.85
CA GLU A 73 -1.89 4.67 -7.80
C GLU A 73 -1.24 5.86 -7.07
N ALA A 74 -1.82 6.29 -5.94
CA ALA A 74 -1.30 7.38 -5.13
C ALA A 74 0.09 7.09 -4.55
N VAL A 75 0.37 5.85 -4.11
CA VAL A 75 1.70 5.41 -3.64
C VAL A 75 2.74 5.50 -4.77
N ASN A 76 2.36 5.16 -6.00
CA ASN A 76 3.27 5.18 -7.16
C ASN A 76 3.40 6.57 -7.82
N LYS A 77 2.62 7.56 -7.40
CA LYS A 77 2.66 8.90 -7.99
C LYS A 77 3.96 9.61 -7.61
N LYS A 78 4.68 10.12 -8.61
CA LYS A 78 5.97 10.82 -8.44
C LYS A 78 5.89 11.97 -7.43
N ASP A 79 4.81 12.76 -7.50
CA ASP A 79 4.58 13.90 -6.60
C ASP A 79 4.41 13.48 -5.14
N ASN A 80 4.00 12.22 -4.91
CA ASN A 80 3.81 11.66 -3.59
C ASN A 80 5.04 10.93 -3.07
N SER A 81 6.19 10.98 -3.76
CA SER A 81 7.42 10.27 -3.35
C SER A 81 7.85 10.55 -1.90
N ALA A 82 7.59 11.75 -1.38
CA ALA A 82 7.87 12.12 0.00
C ALA A 82 6.95 11.44 1.03
N ILE A 83 5.70 11.10 0.65
CA ILE A 83 4.68 10.49 1.53
C ILE A 83 4.32 9.06 1.12
N ALA A 84 4.94 8.50 0.08
CA ALA A 84 4.57 7.20 -0.49
C ALA A 84 4.61 6.07 0.56
N GLY A 85 5.55 6.14 1.51
CA GLY A 85 5.61 5.20 2.62
C GLY A 85 4.44 5.36 3.60
N ASP A 86 3.99 6.59 3.85
CA ASP A 86 2.83 6.86 4.72
C ASP A 86 1.53 6.39 4.08
N LEU A 87 1.37 6.58 2.77
CA LEU A 87 0.25 6.03 2.01
C LEU A 87 0.27 4.50 1.97
N LEU A 88 1.45 3.89 1.78
CA LEU A 88 1.63 2.44 1.72
C LEU A 88 1.28 1.76 3.06
N MET A 89 1.61 2.38 4.19
CA MET A 89 1.28 1.87 5.52
C MET A 89 -0.23 1.63 5.70
N SER A 90 -1.07 2.45 5.06
CA SER A 90 -2.52 2.28 5.10
C SER A 90 -3.01 0.98 4.44
N LEU A 91 -2.21 0.33 3.59
CA LEU A 91 -2.54 -0.97 2.99
C LEU A 91 -2.63 -2.10 4.02
N ASP A 92 -2.14 -1.91 5.26
CA ASP A 92 -2.35 -2.89 6.33
C ASP A 92 -3.85 -3.12 6.60
N GLY A 93 -4.68 -2.11 6.39
CA GLY A 93 -6.14 -2.18 6.53
C GLY A 93 -6.89 -2.70 5.30
N PHE A 94 -6.19 -3.15 4.25
CA PHE A 94 -6.79 -3.63 3.01
C PHE A 94 -6.58 -5.12 2.81
N ASP A 95 -7.52 -5.76 2.12
CA ASP A 95 -7.27 -7.05 1.48
C ASP A 95 -6.39 -6.81 0.24
N VAL A 96 -5.14 -7.26 0.33
CA VAL A 96 -4.12 -7.12 -0.72
C VAL A 96 -3.78 -8.47 -1.38
N SER A 97 -4.61 -9.49 -1.17
CA SER A 97 -4.32 -10.88 -1.54
C SER A 97 -3.99 -11.07 -3.03
N ASP A 98 -4.57 -10.26 -3.91
CA ASP A 98 -4.34 -10.30 -5.36
C ASP A 98 -3.23 -9.36 -5.86
N HIS A 99 -2.56 -8.63 -4.97
CA HIS A 99 -1.61 -7.54 -5.30
C HIS A 99 -0.15 -7.86 -4.99
N TYR A 100 0.20 -9.15 -4.91
CA TYR A 100 1.57 -9.60 -4.62
C TYR A 100 2.59 -8.95 -5.56
N VAL A 101 2.34 -8.93 -6.88
CA VAL A 101 3.32 -8.43 -7.86
C VAL A 101 3.54 -6.92 -7.69
N GLU A 102 2.48 -6.18 -7.43
CA GLU A 102 2.50 -4.74 -7.21
C GLU A 102 3.29 -4.38 -5.94
N ILE A 103 3.04 -5.09 -4.84
CA ILE A 103 3.78 -4.91 -3.58
C ILE A 103 5.23 -5.37 -3.73
N PHE A 104 5.48 -6.47 -4.41
CA PHE A 104 6.83 -6.94 -4.71
C PHE A 104 7.64 -5.93 -5.54
N LYS A 105 7.01 -5.21 -6.47
CA LYS A 105 7.67 -4.10 -7.17
C LYS A 105 8.00 -2.94 -6.22
N LEU A 106 7.13 -2.59 -5.29
CA LEU A 106 7.42 -1.58 -4.28
C LEU A 106 8.59 -2.00 -3.38
N TYR A 107 8.69 -3.29 -3.07
CA TYR A 107 9.84 -3.85 -2.36
C TYR A 107 11.16 -3.69 -3.15
N LEU A 108 11.16 -4.00 -4.45
CA LEU A 108 12.35 -3.90 -5.28
C LEU A 108 12.76 -2.46 -5.59
N PHE A 109 11.82 -1.58 -5.96
CA PHE A 109 12.12 -0.28 -6.56
C PHE A 109 11.78 0.92 -5.66
N GLY A 110 11.17 0.68 -4.50
CA GLY A 110 10.78 1.73 -3.56
C GLY A 110 11.96 2.42 -2.88
N SER A 111 11.71 3.60 -2.31
CA SER A 111 12.64 4.21 -1.34
C SER A 111 12.84 3.28 -0.13
N PHE A 112 13.84 3.52 0.71
CA PHE A 112 14.10 2.69 1.88
C PHE A 112 12.85 2.40 2.74
N LYS A 113 12.05 3.44 3.04
CA LYS A 113 10.79 3.29 3.80
C LYS A 113 9.75 2.47 3.04
N VAL A 114 9.56 2.73 1.75
CA VAL A 114 8.59 2.01 0.91
C VAL A 114 8.99 0.53 0.76
N SER A 115 10.28 0.26 0.51
CA SER A 115 10.82 -1.09 0.38
C SER A 115 10.63 -1.89 1.67
N LYS A 116 10.94 -1.28 2.82
CA LYS A 116 10.74 -1.91 4.13
C LYS A 116 9.27 -2.26 4.39
N LEU A 117 8.35 -1.31 4.21
CA LEU A 117 6.91 -1.54 4.43
C LEU A 117 6.32 -2.54 3.44
N ALA A 118 6.77 -2.51 2.19
CA ALA A 118 6.36 -3.50 1.19
C ALA A 118 6.84 -4.90 1.60
N LYS A 119 8.06 -5.04 2.12
CA LYS A 119 8.53 -6.32 2.67
C LYS A 119 7.69 -6.79 3.86
N GLU A 120 7.35 -5.91 4.79
CA GLU A 120 6.46 -6.27 5.91
C GLU A 120 5.10 -6.77 5.41
N LEU A 121 4.51 -6.13 4.39
CA LEU A 121 3.28 -6.65 3.77
C LEU A 121 3.49 -8.04 3.14
N LEU A 122 4.59 -8.25 2.42
CA LEU A 122 4.91 -9.55 1.80
C LEU A 122 5.11 -10.66 2.84
N ASP A 123 5.70 -10.33 3.99
CA ASP A 123 6.03 -11.30 5.04
C ASP A 123 4.79 -11.67 5.89
N TYR A 124 3.81 -10.76 6.05
CA TYR A 124 2.71 -10.93 7.01
C TYR A 124 1.30 -11.00 6.41
N LYS A 125 1.09 -10.61 5.14
CA LYS A 125 -0.21 -10.74 4.48
C LYS A 125 -0.31 -12.06 3.72
N GLU A 126 -1.52 -12.57 3.61
CA GLU A 126 -1.83 -13.73 2.78
C GLU A 126 -2.01 -13.31 1.32
N PHE A 127 -1.42 -14.05 0.40
CA PHE A 127 -1.47 -13.77 -1.04
C PHE A 127 -1.96 -14.97 -1.84
N ASN A 128 -2.72 -14.69 -2.89
CA ASN A 128 -3.13 -15.68 -3.88
C ASN A 128 -1.98 -15.93 -4.86
N ILE A 129 -1.08 -16.83 -4.49
CA ILE A 129 0.08 -17.19 -5.31
C ILE A 129 -0.31 -18.19 -6.39
N THR A 130 -0.01 -17.83 -7.65
CA THR A 130 -0.21 -18.68 -8.83
C THR A 130 1.09 -18.75 -9.65
N PRO A 131 1.25 -19.73 -10.55
CA PRO A 131 2.40 -19.77 -11.47
C PRO A 131 2.55 -18.48 -12.29
N ARG A 132 1.43 -17.80 -12.59
CA ARG A 132 1.45 -16.51 -13.29
C ARG A 132 2.01 -15.38 -12.43
N VAL A 133 1.66 -15.34 -11.14
CA VAL A 133 2.19 -14.38 -10.16
C VAL A 133 3.70 -14.57 -10.01
N LEU A 134 4.15 -15.82 -9.76
CA LEU A 134 5.58 -16.12 -9.63
C LEU A 134 6.38 -15.75 -10.89
N LYS A 135 5.84 -16.08 -12.09
CA LYS A 135 6.47 -15.70 -13.35
C LYS A 135 6.64 -14.18 -13.50
N LYS A 136 5.65 -13.38 -13.09
CA LYS A 136 5.74 -11.92 -13.11
C LYS A 136 6.75 -11.40 -12.08
N ALA A 137 6.78 -11.96 -10.87
CA ALA A 137 7.75 -11.60 -9.84
C ALA A 137 9.20 -11.87 -10.32
N LYS A 138 9.48 -13.08 -10.83
CA LYS A 138 10.77 -13.44 -11.45
C LYS A 138 11.15 -12.47 -12.59
N LYS A 139 10.19 -12.05 -13.42
CA LYS A 139 10.43 -11.03 -14.47
C LYS A 139 10.87 -9.68 -13.90
N HIS A 140 10.22 -9.21 -12.83
CA HIS A 140 10.58 -7.94 -12.19
C HIS A 140 11.92 -8.03 -11.45
N TRP A 141 12.22 -9.17 -10.83
CA TRP A 141 13.53 -9.44 -10.26
C TRP A 141 14.65 -9.39 -11.30
N ASN A 142 14.49 -10.11 -12.42
CA ASN A 142 15.43 -10.05 -13.55
C ASN A 142 15.63 -8.61 -14.04
N HIS A 143 14.58 -7.80 -14.10
CA HIS A 143 14.71 -6.39 -14.47
C HIS A 143 15.54 -5.62 -13.43
N TYR A 144 15.27 -5.78 -12.14
CA TYR A 144 16.02 -5.13 -11.07
C TYR A 144 17.50 -5.45 -11.12
N GLN A 145 17.86 -6.74 -11.21
CA GLN A 145 19.25 -7.20 -11.26
C GLN A 145 20.06 -6.55 -12.39
N ASN A 146 19.43 -6.35 -13.56
CA ASN A 146 20.08 -5.77 -14.72
C ASN A 146 20.20 -4.23 -14.67
N ASN A 147 19.53 -3.56 -13.73
CA ASN A 147 19.42 -2.09 -13.70
C ASN A 147 19.93 -1.46 -12.39
N ILE A 148 20.41 -2.27 -11.44
CA ILE A 148 20.96 -1.81 -10.17
C ILE A 148 22.48 -2.02 -10.11
N LYS A 149 23.16 -1.19 -9.34
CA LYS A 149 24.58 -1.35 -9.05
C LYS A 149 24.82 -2.64 -8.25
N GLN A 150 25.81 -3.42 -8.65
CA GLN A 150 26.14 -4.71 -8.05
C GLN A 150 27.07 -4.51 -6.83
N ASP A 151 26.57 -3.86 -5.78
CA ASP A 151 27.29 -3.63 -4.52
C ASP A 151 26.73 -4.49 -3.36
N ASP A 152 27.26 -4.31 -2.15
CA ASP A 152 26.88 -5.12 -0.99
C ASP A 152 25.38 -5.02 -0.66
N ALA A 153 24.77 -3.86 -0.90
CA ALA A 153 23.33 -3.69 -0.70
C ALA A 153 22.53 -4.52 -1.72
N TYR A 154 23.01 -4.62 -2.96
CA TYR A 154 22.45 -5.54 -3.95
C TYR A 154 22.62 -7.01 -3.54
N LEU A 155 23.79 -7.42 -3.03
CA LEU A 155 24.03 -8.80 -2.63
C LEU A 155 23.07 -9.24 -1.51
N LEU A 156 22.88 -8.38 -0.50
CA LEU A 156 21.90 -8.62 0.55
C LEU A 156 20.47 -8.72 -0.02
N LYS A 157 20.08 -7.77 -0.88
CA LYS A 157 18.77 -7.79 -1.53
C LYS A 157 18.56 -9.03 -2.38
N LYS A 158 19.62 -9.51 -3.04
CA LYS A 158 19.61 -10.71 -3.88
C LYS A 158 19.33 -11.96 -3.06
N GLU A 159 20.06 -12.15 -1.96
CA GLU A 159 19.85 -13.28 -1.05
C GLU A 159 18.39 -13.31 -0.57
N GLU A 160 17.88 -12.18 -0.07
CA GLU A 160 16.48 -12.08 0.40
C GLU A 160 15.45 -12.37 -0.70
N VAL A 161 15.65 -11.83 -1.92
CA VAL A 161 14.68 -11.99 -3.01
C VAL A 161 14.70 -13.41 -3.58
N GLU A 162 15.88 -14.01 -3.74
CA GLU A 162 16.00 -15.36 -4.28
C GLU A 162 15.40 -16.38 -3.30
N GLU A 163 15.60 -16.23 -1.99
CA GLU A 163 14.93 -17.03 -0.96
C GLU A 163 13.40 -16.93 -1.08
N ILE A 164 12.84 -15.72 -1.16
CA ILE A 164 11.38 -15.53 -1.35
C ILE A 164 10.87 -16.22 -2.62
N LEU A 165 11.61 -16.11 -3.74
CA LEU A 165 11.16 -16.68 -5.02
C LEU A 165 11.26 -18.21 -5.05
N ASP A 166 12.20 -18.78 -4.30
CA ASP A 166 12.34 -20.22 -4.12
C ASP A 166 11.23 -20.76 -3.21
N ASP A 167 10.94 -20.11 -2.08
CA ASP A 167 9.82 -20.47 -1.21
C ASP A 167 8.47 -20.46 -1.94
N LEU A 168 8.24 -19.46 -2.80
CA LEU A 168 7.05 -19.40 -3.64
C LEU A 168 7.00 -20.51 -4.70
N GLN A 169 8.16 -20.93 -5.22
CA GLN A 169 8.23 -22.05 -6.15
C GLN A 169 7.88 -23.35 -5.43
N ASP A 170 8.48 -23.59 -4.26
CA ASP A 170 8.25 -24.77 -3.43
C ASP A 170 6.78 -24.86 -2.99
N PHE A 171 6.17 -23.73 -2.62
CA PHE A 171 4.75 -23.66 -2.31
C PHE A 171 3.90 -24.16 -3.49
N LEU A 172 4.12 -23.65 -4.70
CA LEU A 172 3.38 -24.05 -5.89
C LEU A 172 3.58 -25.53 -6.22
N ASP A 173 4.82 -26.00 -6.19
CA ASP A 173 5.19 -27.38 -6.50
C ASP A 173 4.59 -28.38 -5.49
N SER A 174 4.30 -27.93 -4.25
CA SER A 174 3.64 -28.74 -3.22
C SER A 174 2.11 -28.79 -3.32
N THR A 175 1.51 -27.89 -4.11
CA THR A 175 0.05 -27.75 -4.28
C THR A 175 -0.49 -28.39 -5.57
N ASP A 176 0.40 -28.88 -6.44
CA ASP A 176 0.11 -29.64 -7.67
C ASP A 176 -0.01 -31.15 -7.40
#